data_AF-S9UPX9-F1
#
_entry.id   AF-S9UPX9-F1
#
_cell.length_a   1.000
_cell.length_b   1.000
_cell.length_c   1.000
_cell.angle_alpha   90.00
_cell.angle_beta   90.00
_cell.angle_gamma   90.00
#
_symmetry.space_group_name_H-M   'P 1'
#
loop_
_entity.id
_entity.type
_entity.pdbx_description
1 polymer ?
#
loop_
_entity_poly.entity_id
_entity_poly.type
_entity_poly.pdbx_seq_one_letter_code
_entity_poly.pdbx_strand_id
1 'polypeptide(L)'
;MKAKRTRTASISHGKQISQFLSSNAAQPCKVFKTDAATIHQVEEGDGSPQHPFRLPLRTVPNNSGCYHCQDDKCSCVFFTDLLDETYKNIAKKRVVEVTRSRSLCAKSLLPTFVSRIIKIMNITKDDTFYDFGCGNGSILFQIAHSTGASCIGIEISEQNADVAREAHAYLTAKLKDQSASHFPSIKIVTDDITKYLAAEPLKEHAKGKNLILLSNLLFPKPLTQFIAENLRKAPLGTQILCFDDLYPHGRTLAKIRDPEAFELFEMRDYVWQKESVEWCGAEGPFYVHTRK
;
A
#
# COMPACT_ATOMS: atom_id res chain seq x y z
N MET A 1 34.98 4.62 -46.29
CA MET A 1 35.34 5.24 -45.00
C MET A 1 34.10 5.77 -44.30
N LYS A 2 33.62 5.11 -43.25
CA LYS A 2 32.63 5.63 -42.28
C LYS A 2 33.03 5.12 -40.90
N ALA A 3 33.23 6.05 -39.97
CA ALA A 3 33.90 5.85 -38.69
C ALA A 3 33.05 5.05 -37.69
N LYS A 4 33.64 4.01 -37.11
CA LYS A 4 33.17 3.33 -35.88
C LYS A 4 33.35 4.29 -34.70
N ARG A 5 32.25 4.65 -34.03
CA ARG A 5 32.28 5.36 -32.74
C ARG A 5 32.10 4.36 -31.60
N THR A 6 33.22 3.99 -31.00
CA THR A 6 33.29 3.17 -29.78
C THR A 6 32.79 4.02 -28.60
N ARG A 7 31.74 3.59 -27.91
CA ARG A 7 31.33 4.17 -26.62
C ARG A 7 31.96 3.37 -25.49
N THR A 8 32.91 4.00 -24.82
CA THR A 8 33.51 3.57 -23.56
C THR A 8 32.47 3.59 -22.44
N ALA A 9 32.37 2.49 -21.71
CA ALA A 9 31.55 2.36 -20.51
C ALA A 9 32.17 3.21 -19.39
N SER A 10 31.35 4.08 -18.77
CA SER A 10 31.69 4.73 -17.51
C SER A 10 30.86 4.07 -16.40
N ILE A 11 31.56 3.49 -15.44
CA ILE A 11 31.00 2.81 -14.28
C ILE A 11 30.71 3.90 -13.22
N SER A 12 29.45 4.33 -13.11
CA SER A 12 29.02 5.18 -11.99
C SER A 12 28.67 4.29 -10.80
N HIS A 13 29.54 4.29 -9.78
CA HIS A 13 29.30 3.63 -8.51
C HIS A 13 28.09 4.28 -7.80
N GLY A 14 26.99 3.53 -7.66
CA GLY A 14 25.85 3.92 -6.85
C GLY A 14 26.25 3.97 -5.37
N LYS A 15 26.01 5.12 -4.72
CA LYS A 15 26.32 5.33 -3.30
C LYS A 15 25.40 4.48 -2.43
N GLN A 16 26.00 3.63 -1.59
CA GLN A 16 25.35 2.89 -0.50
C GLN A 16 24.71 3.86 0.51
N ILE A 17 23.42 3.68 0.76
CA ILE A 17 22.71 4.28 1.89
C ILE A 17 22.98 3.39 3.12
N SER A 18 24.14 3.55 3.73
CA SER A 18 24.47 2.87 4.98
C SER A 18 25.57 3.62 5.73
N GLN A 19 25.30 4.84 6.19
CA GLN A 19 26.20 5.57 7.09
C GLN A 19 25.50 6.79 7.74
N PHE A 20 24.48 6.53 8.55
CA PHE A 20 23.97 7.54 9.51
C PHE A 20 23.58 6.91 10.84
N LEU A 21 24.39 5.98 11.34
CA LEU A 21 24.32 5.54 12.74
C LEU A 21 25.73 5.23 13.24
N SER A 22 26.41 6.23 13.80
CA SER A 22 27.42 6.02 14.85
C SER A 22 27.90 7.34 15.46
N SER A 23 27.77 7.42 16.79
CA SER A 23 28.46 8.31 17.74
C SER A 23 28.05 9.81 17.71
N ASN A 24 27.81 10.50 18.82
CA ASN A 24 28.52 10.49 20.10
C ASN A 24 27.71 11.07 21.27
N ALA A 25 28.10 10.60 22.45
CA ALA A 25 28.24 11.30 23.74
C ALA A 25 27.01 11.87 24.49
N ALA A 26 26.84 11.34 25.71
CA ALA A 26 25.98 11.86 26.76
C ALA A 26 26.45 13.22 27.31
N GLN A 27 25.51 14.13 27.57
CA GLN A 27 25.63 15.23 28.53
C GLN A 27 24.27 15.45 29.25
N PRO A 28 24.25 15.83 30.55
CA PRO A 28 23.07 15.71 31.38
C PRO A 28 22.19 16.98 31.44
N CYS A 29 20.89 16.72 31.63
CA CYS A 29 19.85 17.52 32.31
C CYS A 29 19.62 18.99 31.91
N LYS A 30 18.45 19.24 31.29
CA LYS A 30 17.44 20.16 31.86
C LYS A 30 16.04 19.58 31.63
N VAL A 31 15.38 19.20 32.73
CA VAL A 31 13.98 18.78 32.75
C VAL A 31 13.12 20.02 32.51
N PHE A 32 12.72 20.24 31.27
CA PHE A 32 11.56 21.08 30.98
C PHE A 32 10.32 20.21 31.16
N LYS A 33 9.59 20.45 32.25
CA LYS A 33 8.20 19.99 32.37
C LYS A 33 7.37 20.83 31.40
N THR A 34 7.26 20.37 30.17
CA THR A 34 6.14 20.73 29.30
C THR A 34 5.10 19.65 29.50
N ASP A 35 3.94 20.03 30.02
CA ASP A 35 2.77 19.16 30.08
C ASP A 35 2.54 18.61 28.68
N ALA A 36 2.84 17.32 28.49
CA ALA A 36 2.65 16.61 27.24
C ALA A 36 1.14 16.38 27.09
N ALA A 37 0.42 17.42 26.68
CA ALA A 37 -0.87 17.23 26.06
C ALA A 37 -0.63 16.31 24.86
N THR A 38 -1.19 15.10 24.92
CA THR A 38 -1.16 14.14 23.81
C THR A 38 -1.90 14.76 22.64
N ILE A 39 -1.18 15.48 21.77
CA ILE A 39 -1.76 16.02 20.54
C ILE A 39 -1.98 14.81 19.63
N HIS A 40 -3.18 14.23 19.70
CA HIS A 40 -3.64 13.29 18.69
C HIS A 40 -3.71 14.05 17.37
N GLN A 41 -2.91 13.63 16.38
CA GLN A 41 -2.97 14.21 15.06
C GLN A 41 -4.30 13.85 14.42
N VAL A 42 -5.01 14.85 13.92
CA VAL A 42 -6.26 14.67 13.19
C VAL A 42 -5.94 14.78 11.70
N GLU A 43 -6.70 14.06 10.87
CA GLU A 43 -6.60 14.21 9.42
C GLU A 43 -7.14 15.60 9.03
N GLU A 44 -6.34 16.36 8.27
CA GLU A 44 -6.63 17.71 7.81
C GLU A 44 -7.23 17.66 6.40
N GLY A 45 -8.09 18.63 6.06
CA GLY A 45 -8.77 18.70 4.75
C GLY A 45 -10.19 18.13 4.78
N ASP A 46 -10.85 18.15 3.61
CA ASP A 46 -12.23 17.67 3.44
C ASP A 46 -12.35 16.54 2.40
N GLY A 47 -11.23 16.14 1.80
CA GLY A 47 -11.18 15.10 0.78
C GLY A 47 -11.57 15.59 -0.61
N SER A 48 -11.84 16.88 -0.79
CA SER A 48 -12.03 17.47 -2.11
C SER A 48 -10.69 17.58 -2.86
N PRO A 49 -10.71 17.69 -4.20
CA PRO A 49 -9.50 17.90 -4.98
C PRO A 49 -8.72 19.18 -4.63
N GLN A 50 -9.39 20.18 -4.05
CA GLN A 50 -8.75 21.41 -3.60
C GLN A 50 -8.17 21.28 -2.17
N HIS A 51 -8.78 20.46 -1.32
CA HIS A 51 -8.36 20.25 0.07
C HIS A 51 -8.30 18.75 0.39
N PRO A 52 -7.37 18.01 -0.23
CA PRO A 52 -7.25 16.57 -0.03
C PRO A 52 -6.91 16.25 1.42
N PHE A 53 -7.34 15.08 1.88
CA PHE A 53 -7.04 14.61 3.23
C PHE A 53 -5.54 14.41 3.44
N ARG A 54 -5.01 15.06 4.47
CA ARG A 54 -3.59 15.03 4.84
C ARG A 54 -3.46 14.61 6.29
N LEU A 55 -2.57 13.66 6.55
CA LEU A 55 -2.18 13.32 7.91
C LEU A 55 -0.76 13.84 8.14
N PRO A 56 -0.55 14.89 8.94
CA PRO A 56 0.81 15.33 9.26
C PRO A 56 1.62 14.23 9.98
N LEU A 57 2.95 14.31 9.93
CA LEU A 57 3.84 13.47 10.76
C LEU A 57 3.89 14.01 12.18
N ARG A 58 3.98 13.14 13.19
CA ARG A 58 4.15 13.54 14.59
C ARG A 58 5.46 14.29 14.78
N THR A 59 5.49 15.17 15.77
CA THR A 59 6.73 15.80 16.25
C THR A 59 7.46 14.91 17.27
N VAL A 60 6.71 14.08 18.00
CA VAL A 60 7.21 13.12 19.00
C VAL A 60 6.67 11.72 18.64
N PRO A 61 7.53 10.68 18.66
CA PRO A 61 7.08 9.34 18.30
C PRO A 61 6.07 8.83 19.33
N ASN A 62 5.18 7.94 18.89
CA ASN A 62 4.29 7.22 19.79
C ASN A 62 5.05 6.15 20.61
N ASN A 63 4.35 5.39 21.45
CA ASN A 63 4.96 4.36 22.32
C ASN A 63 5.56 3.17 21.56
N SER A 64 5.32 3.06 20.25
CA SER A 64 5.99 2.10 19.36
C SER A 64 7.22 2.70 18.66
N GLY A 65 7.57 3.97 18.90
CA GLY A 65 8.64 4.66 18.19
C GLY A 65 8.23 5.22 16.82
N CYS A 66 6.93 5.26 16.49
CA CYS A 66 6.42 5.66 15.18
C CYS A 66 6.02 7.14 15.13
N TYR A 67 6.38 7.82 14.03
CA TYR A 67 5.99 9.20 13.74
C TYR A 67 4.79 9.31 12.79
N HIS A 68 4.39 8.22 12.13
CA HIS A 68 3.33 8.25 11.11
C HIS A 68 1.94 7.99 11.67
N CYS A 69 1.83 7.13 12.68
CA CYS A 69 0.55 6.69 13.20
C CYS A 69 -0.02 7.63 14.26
N GLN A 70 -1.31 7.92 14.17
CA GLN A 70 -2.04 8.73 15.16
C GLN A 70 -2.17 8.04 16.52
N ASP A 71 -2.20 6.70 16.56
CA ASP A 71 -2.40 5.94 17.80
C ASP A 71 -1.18 6.05 18.71
N ASP A 72 -1.41 5.95 20.01
CA ASP A 72 -0.33 5.90 21.00
C ASP A 72 0.49 4.62 20.90
N LYS A 73 -0.08 3.54 20.36
CA LYS A 73 0.63 2.30 20.02
C LYS A 73 0.17 1.83 18.65
N CYS A 74 1.11 1.44 17.82
CA CYS A 74 0.84 0.91 16.47
C CYS A 74 1.66 -0.36 16.19
N SER A 75 1.19 -1.18 15.25
CA SER A 75 1.87 -2.39 14.79
C SER A 75 2.82 -2.16 13.62
N CYS A 76 2.86 -0.98 13.01
CA CYS A 76 3.64 -0.76 11.79
C CYS A 76 5.14 -1.02 11.96
N VAL A 77 5.74 -0.59 13.08
CA VAL A 77 7.16 -0.82 13.38
C VAL A 77 7.45 -2.32 13.53
N PHE A 78 6.57 -3.03 14.23
CA PHE A 78 6.65 -4.49 14.34
C PHE A 78 6.57 -5.16 12.96
N PHE A 79 5.66 -4.72 12.08
CA PHE A 79 5.57 -5.27 10.72
C PHE A 79 6.78 -4.93 9.86
N THR A 80 7.38 -3.74 10.02
CA THR A 80 8.66 -3.41 9.36
C THR A 80 9.71 -4.45 9.72
N ASP A 81 9.94 -4.69 11.00
CA ASP A 81 10.97 -5.65 11.44
C ASP A 81 10.64 -7.09 11.03
N LEU A 82 9.37 -7.49 11.18
CA LEU A 82 8.91 -8.83 10.84
C LEU A 82 9.04 -9.13 9.34
N LEU A 83 8.65 -8.19 8.47
CA LEU A 83 8.76 -8.34 7.03
C LEU A 83 10.23 -8.33 6.58
N ASP A 84 11.05 -7.44 7.14
CA ASP A 84 12.49 -7.40 6.87
C ASP A 84 13.16 -8.72 7.21
N GLU A 85 12.87 -9.29 8.38
CA GLU A 85 13.37 -10.60 8.77
C GLU A 85 12.86 -11.70 7.82
N THR A 86 11.56 -11.70 7.50
CA THR A 86 10.95 -12.69 6.60
C THR A 86 11.66 -12.69 5.24
N TYR A 87 11.78 -11.54 4.59
CA TYR A 87 12.37 -11.46 3.26
C TYR A 87 13.89 -11.72 3.25
N LYS A 88 14.57 -11.56 4.39
CA LYS A 88 15.97 -12.00 4.56
C LYS A 88 16.08 -13.52 4.60
N ASN A 89 15.13 -14.21 5.25
CA ASN A 89 15.20 -15.65 5.54
C ASN A 89 14.57 -16.57 4.48
N ILE A 90 13.74 -16.06 3.57
CA ILE A 90 13.24 -16.85 2.44
C ILE A 90 14.28 -16.95 1.31
N ALA A 91 14.24 -18.03 0.55
CA ALA A 91 15.15 -18.30 -0.55
C ALA A 91 14.83 -17.45 -1.79
N LYS A 92 13.56 -17.39 -2.20
CA LYS A 92 13.17 -16.65 -3.40
C LYS A 92 13.23 -15.14 -3.15
N LYS A 93 13.71 -14.40 -4.15
CA LYS A 93 13.82 -12.94 -4.10
C LYS A 93 12.93 -12.30 -5.16
N ARG A 94 12.30 -11.18 -4.78
CA ARG A 94 11.39 -10.42 -5.66
C ARG A 94 12.13 -9.81 -6.84
N VAL A 95 11.44 -9.72 -7.97
CA VAL A 95 11.85 -8.93 -9.13
C VAL A 95 11.23 -7.55 -9.00
N VAL A 96 12.07 -6.54 -8.79
CA VAL A 96 11.65 -5.14 -8.62
C VAL A 96 11.66 -4.40 -9.96
N GLU A 97 12.59 -4.76 -10.85
CA GLU A 97 12.78 -4.08 -12.12
C GLU A 97 12.79 -5.08 -13.27
N VAL A 98 11.99 -4.79 -14.29
CA VAL A 98 11.96 -5.57 -15.53
C VAL A 98 12.43 -4.69 -16.67
N THR A 99 13.58 -5.04 -17.24
CA THR A 99 14.20 -4.27 -18.33
C THR A 99 13.23 -4.15 -19.49
N ARG A 100 13.01 -2.92 -19.97
CA ARG A 100 12.08 -2.55 -21.06
C ARG A 100 10.58 -2.73 -20.75
N SER A 101 10.20 -3.17 -19.55
CA SER A 101 8.81 -3.38 -19.18
C SER A 101 8.49 -2.69 -17.85
N ARG A 102 8.43 -1.36 -17.87
CA ARG A 102 8.15 -0.53 -16.69
C ARG A 102 6.87 -0.92 -15.96
N SER A 103 5.86 -1.38 -16.68
CA SER A 103 4.57 -1.83 -16.12
C SER A 103 4.65 -3.11 -15.29
N LEU A 104 5.75 -3.86 -15.42
CA LEU A 104 6.01 -5.07 -14.64
C LEU A 104 6.99 -4.81 -13.48
N CYS A 105 7.45 -3.57 -13.30
CA CYS A 105 8.27 -3.22 -12.15
C CYS A 105 7.40 -3.24 -10.89
N ALA A 106 7.83 -3.98 -9.88
CA ALA A 106 7.13 -4.06 -8.60
C ALA A 106 7.56 -2.93 -7.68
N LYS A 107 6.59 -2.36 -6.96
CA LYS A 107 6.81 -1.39 -5.89
C LYS A 107 5.99 -1.77 -4.66
N SER A 108 6.47 -1.43 -3.47
CA SER A 108 5.82 -1.74 -2.20
C SER A 108 5.46 -0.49 -1.41
N LEU A 109 4.33 -0.56 -0.71
CA LEU A 109 3.95 0.42 0.31
C LEU A 109 4.63 0.06 1.62
N LEU A 110 5.06 1.06 2.38
CA LEU A 110 5.73 0.83 3.66
C LEU A 110 4.69 0.52 4.76
N PRO A 111 5.05 -0.24 5.80
CA PRO A 111 4.08 -0.66 6.83
C PRO A 111 3.34 0.49 7.53
N THR A 112 3.99 1.64 7.68
CA THR A 112 3.38 2.86 8.21
C THR A 112 2.19 3.31 7.36
N PHE A 113 2.33 3.26 6.04
CA PHE A 113 1.25 3.62 5.12
C PHE A 113 0.15 2.57 5.10
N VAL A 114 0.49 1.29 5.13
CA VAL A 114 -0.51 0.21 5.22
C VAL A 114 -1.35 0.34 6.50
N SER A 115 -0.75 0.72 7.63
CA SER A 115 -1.49 1.03 8.86
C SER A 115 -2.45 2.21 8.69
N ARG A 116 -2.12 3.22 7.88
CA ARG A 116 -3.04 4.30 7.54
C ARG A 116 -4.17 3.84 6.62
N ILE A 117 -3.86 3.00 5.63
CA ILE A 117 -4.86 2.39 4.72
C ILE A 117 -5.91 1.62 5.51
N ILE A 118 -5.48 0.81 6.49
CA ILE A 118 -6.38 0.06 7.38
C ILE A 118 -7.42 0.99 8.04
N LYS A 119 -6.99 2.17 8.48
CA LYS A 119 -7.89 3.15 9.11
C LYS A 119 -8.79 3.87 8.11
N ILE A 120 -8.22 4.38 7.03
CA ILE A 120 -8.97 5.12 5.98
C ILE A 120 -10.09 4.25 5.42
N MET A 121 -9.80 2.98 5.15
CA MET A 121 -10.77 2.03 4.60
C MET A 121 -11.60 1.34 5.70
N ASN A 122 -11.35 1.64 6.97
CA ASN A 122 -11.99 1.01 8.13
C ASN A 122 -12.09 -0.52 7.98
N ILE A 123 -10.93 -1.16 7.78
CA ILE A 123 -10.85 -2.59 7.47
C ILE A 123 -11.09 -3.40 8.74
N THR A 124 -12.01 -4.36 8.66
CA THR A 124 -12.42 -5.24 9.75
C THR A 124 -12.28 -6.71 9.36
N LYS A 125 -12.37 -7.60 10.35
CA LYS A 125 -12.33 -9.06 10.15
C LYS A 125 -13.45 -9.61 9.26
N ASP A 126 -14.55 -8.87 9.11
CA ASP A 126 -15.69 -9.31 8.30
C ASP A 126 -15.53 -8.92 6.82
N ASP A 127 -14.46 -8.18 6.47
CA ASP A 127 -14.21 -7.71 5.12
C ASP A 127 -13.38 -8.67 4.27
N THR A 128 -13.50 -8.51 2.94
CA THR A 128 -12.56 -9.11 1.98
C THR A 128 -11.70 -8.04 1.35
N PHE A 129 -10.38 -8.12 1.58
CA PHE A 129 -9.39 -7.22 1.02
C PHE A 129 -8.72 -7.83 -0.22
N TYR A 130 -8.66 -7.05 -1.30
CA TYR A 130 -8.03 -7.41 -2.55
C TYR A 130 -6.82 -6.51 -2.81
N ASP A 131 -5.69 -7.10 -3.17
CA ASP A 131 -4.50 -6.36 -3.65
C ASP A 131 -4.24 -6.72 -5.12
N PHE A 132 -4.55 -5.78 -6.01
CA PHE A 132 -4.39 -5.93 -7.45
C PHE A 132 -2.96 -5.54 -7.85
N GLY A 133 -2.11 -6.55 -8.08
CA GLY A 133 -0.67 -6.39 -8.23
C GLY A 133 0.06 -6.55 -6.89
N CYS A 134 -0.21 -7.64 -6.17
CA CYS A 134 0.24 -7.79 -4.78
C CYS A 134 1.76 -8.00 -4.59
N GLY A 135 2.52 -8.21 -5.67
CA GLY A 135 3.97 -8.31 -5.64
C GLY A 135 4.46 -9.39 -4.69
N ASN A 136 5.17 -8.97 -3.63
CA ASN A 136 5.72 -9.87 -2.61
C ASN A 136 4.74 -10.21 -1.46
N GLY A 137 3.50 -9.72 -1.51
CA GLY A 137 2.44 -10.02 -0.53
C GLY A 137 2.53 -9.26 0.79
N SER A 138 3.51 -8.38 0.99
CA SER A 138 3.77 -7.68 2.26
C SER A 138 2.53 -6.97 2.82
N ILE A 139 1.75 -6.30 1.96
CA ILE A 139 0.54 -5.56 2.33
C ILE A 139 -0.54 -6.51 2.84
N LEU A 140 -0.77 -7.62 2.13
CA LEU A 140 -1.74 -8.65 2.52
C LEU A 140 -1.42 -9.19 3.92
N PHE A 141 -0.15 -9.46 4.21
CA PHE A 141 0.26 -10.01 5.50
C PHE A 141 -0.05 -9.03 6.63
N GLN A 142 0.29 -7.76 6.47
CA GLN A 142 0.02 -6.76 7.50
C GLN A 142 -1.48 -6.55 7.71
N ILE A 143 -2.27 -6.43 6.64
CA ILE A 143 -3.71 -6.24 6.75
C ILE A 143 -4.35 -7.44 7.45
N ALA A 144 -4.11 -8.65 6.95
CA ALA A 144 -4.78 -9.83 7.46
C ALA A 144 -4.47 -10.06 8.96
N HIS A 145 -3.21 -9.88 9.38
CA HIS A 145 -2.82 -10.04 10.78
C HIS A 145 -3.26 -8.87 11.68
N SER A 146 -3.40 -7.66 11.14
CA SER A 146 -3.83 -6.50 11.93
C SER A 146 -5.34 -6.43 12.12
N THR A 147 -6.13 -6.98 11.19
CA THR A 147 -7.59 -6.80 11.16
C THR A 147 -8.37 -8.11 11.22
N GLY A 148 -7.75 -9.23 10.86
CA GLY A 148 -8.43 -10.52 10.66
C GLY A 148 -9.17 -10.64 9.33
N ALA A 149 -9.07 -9.65 8.42
CA ALA A 149 -9.75 -9.67 7.13
C ALA A 149 -9.27 -10.82 6.24
N SER A 150 -10.17 -11.34 5.41
CA SER A 150 -9.79 -12.28 4.34
C SER A 150 -9.06 -11.51 3.24
N CYS A 151 -7.86 -11.94 2.87
CA CYS A 151 -7.00 -11.21 1.95
C CYS A 151 -6.73 -12.02 0.68
N ILE A 152 -6.90 -11.41 -0.49
CA ILE A 152 -6.69 -12.01 -1.80
C ILE A 152 -5.72 -11.13 -2.61
N GLY A 153 -4.54 -11.65 -2.90
CA GLY A 153 -3.56 -11.02 -3.79
C GLY A 153 -3.60 -11.60 -5.18
N ILE A 154 -3.59 -10.74 -6.20
CA ILE A 154 -3.45 -11.14 -7.60
C ILE A 154 -2.15 -10.56 -8.13
N GLU A 155 -1.28 -11.41 -8.68
CA GLU A 155 0.02 -11.04 -9.21
C GLU A 155 0.27 -11.75 -10.55
N ILE A 156 0.68 -10.99 -11.57
CA ILE A 156 0.91 -11.51 -12.92
C ILE A 156 2.28 -12.21 -13.04
N SER A 157 3.26 -11.77 -12.26
CA SER A 157 4.60 -12.36 -12.20
C SER A 157 4.59 -13.62 -11.32
N GLU A 158 4.77 -14.78 -11.94
CA GLU A 158 4.91 -16.05 -11.23
C GLU A 158 6.00 -16.00 -10.16
N GLN A 159 7.16 -15.40 -10.46
CA GLN A 159 8.26 -15.27 -9.50
C GLN A 159 7.87 -14.43 -8.27
N ASN A 160 7.21 -13.29 -8.44
CA ASN A 160 6.80 -12.46 -7.31
C ASN A 160 5.69 -13.12 -6.49
N ALA A 161 4.72 -13.75 -7.15
CA ALA A 161 3.69 -14.54 -6.48
C ALA A 161 4.30 -15.69 -5.65
N ASP A 162 5.35 -16.33 -6.17
CA ASP A 162 6.08 -17.37 -5.45
C ASP A 162 6.86 -16.84 -4.25
N VAL A 163 7.45 -15.65 -4.34
CA VAL A 163 8.06 -14.95 -3.19
C VAL A 163 6.99 -14.68 -2.13
N ALA A 164 5.81 -14.22 -2.54
CA ALA A 164 4.70 -13.99 -1.62
C ALA A 164 4.25 -15.30 -0.94
N ARG A 165 4.16 -16.41 -1.68
CA ARG A 165 3.80 -17.71 -1.09
C ARG A 165 4.85 -18.21 -0.09
N GLU A 166 6.12 -18.07 -0.40
CA GLU A 166 7.21 -18.46 0.51
C GLU A 166 7.23 -17.58 1.77
N ALA A 167 7.07 -16.27 1.61
CA ALA A 167 6.94 -15.33 2.73
C ALA A 167 5.73 -15.65 3.61
N HIS A 168 4.58 -15.96 3.00
CA HIS A 168 3.39 -16.38 3.73
C HIS A 168 3.65 -17.66 4.54
N ALA A 169 4.26 -18.69 3.93
CA ALA A 169 4.59 -19.93 4.64
C ALA A 169 5.54 -19.69 5.83
N TYR A 170 6.56 -18.85 5.65
CA TYR A 170 7.50 -18.47 6.71
C TYR A 170 6.78 -17.74 7.86
N LEU A 171 5.97 -16.73 7.55
CA LEU A 171 5.20 -15.97 8.55
C LEU A 171 4.21 -16.85 9.29
N THR A 172 3.51 -17.74 8.57
CA THR A 172 2.57 -18.68 9.17
C THR A 172 3.25 -19.60 10.15
N ALA A 173 4.42 -20.16 9.81
CA ALA A 173 5.18 -20.98 10.74
C ALA A 173 5.63 -20.18 11.98
N LYS A 174 6.08 -18.95 11.78
CA LYS A 174 6.61 -18.09 12.85
C LYS A 174 5.53 -17.58 13.82
N LEU A 175 4.35 -17.26 13.32
CA LEU A 175 3.25 -16.68 14.10
C LEU A 175 2.24 -17.71 14.62
N LYS A 176 2.43 -18.99 14.27
CA LYS A 176 1.55 -20.10 14.64
C LYS A 176 1.31 -20.18 16.15
N ASP A 177 2.36 -20.04 16.94
CA ASP A 177 2.31 -20.19 18.40
C ASP A 177 1.75 -18.95 19.11
N GLN A 178 1.64 -17.82 18.39
CA GLN A 178 1.12 -16.56 18.92
C GLN A 178 -0.39 -16.39 18.64
N SER A 179 -0.98 -17.23 17.79
CA SER A 179 -2.34 -17.06 17.27
C SER A 179 -3.28 -18.14 17.81
N ALA A 180 -3.68 -18.03 19.08
CA ALA A 180 -4.49 -19.04 19.76
C ALA A 180 -5.98 -19.10 19.32
N SER A 181 -6.47 -18.19 18.46
CA SER A 181 -7.91 -18.07 18.18
C SER A 181 -8.33 -17.89 16.71
N HIS A 182 -7.48 -17.39 15.82
CA HIS A 182 -7.79 -17.31 14.39
C HIS A 182 -6.53 -17.02 13.58
N PHE A 183 -6.21 -17.87 12.59
CA PHE A 183 -5.15 -17.56 11.63
C PHE A 183 -5.75 -16.87 10.41
N PRO A 184 -5.21 -15.73 9.95
CA PRO A 184 -5.79 -14.97 8.85
C PRO A 184 -5.85 -15.76 7.54
N SER A 185 -6.94 -15.61 6.79
CA SER A 185 -7.10 -16.21 5.47
C SER A 185 -6.39 -15.36 4.41
N ILE A 186 -5.29 -15.87 3.84
CA ILE A 186 -4.52 -15.18 2.80
C ILE A 186 -4.39 -16.09 1.58
N LYS A 187 -4.92 -15.64 0.43
CA LYS A 187 -4.83 -16.33 -0.86
C LYS A 187 -3.99 -15.53 -1.84
N ILE A 188 -3.02 -16.19 -2.48
CA ILE A 188 -2.15 -15.59 -3.51
C ILE A 188 -2.39 -16.29 -4.85
N VAL A 189 -2.95 -15.54 -5.79
CA VAL A 189 -3.31 -16.00 -7.13
C VAL A 189 -2.28 -15.47 -8.14
N THR A 190 -1.69 -16.38 -8.92
CA THR A 190 -0.87 -15.99 -10.07
C THR A 190 -1.77 -15.92 -11.29
N ASP A 191 -2.19 -14.72 -11.68
CA ASP A 191 -3.07 -14.52 -12.84
C ASP A 191 -3.00 -13.08 -13.35
N ASP A 192 -3.54 -12.88 -14.56
CA ASP A 192 -3.86 -11.57 -15.09
C ASP A 192 -5.15 -11.05 -14.44
N ILE A 193 -5.11 -9.83 -13.91
CA ILE A 193 -6.26 -9.19 -13.23
C ILE A 193 -7.50 -9.16 -14.14
N THR A 194 -7.32 -8.97 -15.45
CA THR A 194 -8.43 -8.92 -16.42
C THR A 194 -9.14 -10.27 -16.55
N LYS A 195 -8.38 -11.36 -16.53
CA LYS A 195 -8.92 -12.72 -16.55
C LYS A 195 -9.57 -13.07 -15.22
N TYR A 196 -8.92 -12.69 -14.13
CA TYR A 196 -9.44 -12.92 -12.79
C TYR A 196 -10.81 -12.24 -12.60
N LEU A 197 -10.94 -10.95 -12.92
CA LEU A 197 -12.21 -10.22 -12.81
C LEU A 197 -13.30 -10.77 -13.73
N ALA A 198 -12.94 -11.30 -14.90
CA ALA A 198 -13.90 -11.91 -15.82
C ALA A 198 -14.43 -13.26 -15.31
N ALA A 199 -13.59 -14.03 -14.60
CA ALA A 199 -13.94 -15.35 -14.09
C ALA A 199 -14.57 -15.31 -12.68
N GLU A 200 -14.10 -14.40 -11.83
CA GLU A 200 -14.46 -14.29 -10.41
C GLU A 200 -14.96 -12.87 -10.11
N PRO A 201 -16.26 -12.58 -10.37
CA PRO A 201 -16.85 -11.30 -9.98
C PRO A 201 -16.72 -11.05 -8.47
N LEU A 202 -16.60 -9.79 -8.09
CA LEU A 202 -16.60 -9.39 -6.68
C LEU A 202 -17.90 -9.83 -6.01
N LYS A 203 -17.77 -10.46 -4.84
CA LYS A 203 -18.90 -11.06 -4.13
C LYS A 203 -19.67 -10.02 -3.33
N GLU A 204 -20.99 -10.13 -3.32
CA GLU A 204 -21.79 -9.48 -2.29
C GLU A 204 -21.57 -10.21 -0.96
N HIS A 205 -21.44 -9.45 0.12
CA HIS A 205 -21.23 -10.01 1.46
C HIS A 205 -22.46 -9.69 2.32
N ALA A 206 -22.92 -10.68 3.09
CA ALA A 206 -23.97 -10.45 4.08
C ALA A 206 -23.51 -9.55 5.24
N LYS A 207 -22.20 -9.56 5.53
CA LYS A 207 -21.50 -8.71 6.50
C LYS A 207 -20.15 -8.31 5.91
N GLY A 208 -19.73 -7.07 6.17
CA GLY A 208 -18.50 -6.52 5.62
C GLY A 208 -18.65 -6.04 4.17
N LYS A 209 -17.53 -5.68 3.56
CA LYS A 209 -17.44 -5.08 2.22
C LYS A 209 -16.21 -5.56 1.48
N ASN A 210 -16.19 -5.32 0.17
CA ASN A 210 -14.98 -5.47 -0.64
C ASN A 210 -14.11 -4.23 -0.48
N LEU A 211 -12.82 -4.44 -0.23
CA LEU A 211 -11.82 -3.39 -0.11
C LEU A 211 -10.72 -3.70 -1.11
N ILE A 212 -10.45 -2.78 -2.04
CA ILE A 212 -9.53 -3.01 -3.16
C ILE A 212 -8.40 -2.00 -3.07
N LEU A 213 -7.17 -2.51 -3.03
CA LEU A 213 -5.97 -1.72 -3.27
C LEU A 213 -5.50 -1.93 -4.71
N LEU A 214 -5.26 -0.82 -5.39
CA LEU A 214 -4.77 -0.80 -6.75
C LEU A 214 -3.51 0.09 -6.82
N SER A 215 -2.34 -0.54 -6.83
CA SER A 215 -1.04 0.14 -6.96
C SER A 215 -0.71 0.53 -8.41
N ASN A 216 -1.66 1.21 -9.08
CA ASN A 216 -1.68 1.44 -10.53
C ASN A 216 -0.75 2.54 -11.09
N LEU A 217 0.22 3.06 -10.33
CA LEU A 217 1.15 4.10 -10.83
C LEU A 217 1.89 3.69 -12.11
N LEU A 218 2.19 2.40 -12.26
CA LEU A 218 2.92 1.86 -13.40
C LEU A 218 2.04 1.03 -14.34
N PHE A 219 0.74 0.89 -14.04
CA PHE A 219 -0.14 0.06 -14.85
C PHE A 219 -0.33 0.68 -16.24
N PRO A 220 -0.43 -0.14 -17.30
CA PRO A 220 -0.82 0.36 -18.61
C PRO A 220 -2.21 1.02 -18.53
N LYS A 221 -2.39 2.18 -19.16
CA LYS A 221 -3.68 2.89 -19.17
C LYS A 221 -4.86 2.02 -19.63
N PRO A 222 -4.74 1.14 -20.64
CA PRO A 222 -5.82 0.21 -21.00
C PRO A 222 -6.23 -0.74 -19.88
N LEU A 223 -5.27 -1.20 -19.05
CA LEU A 223 -5.55 -2.05 -17.89
C LEU A 223 -6.30 -1.25 -16.82
N THR A 224 -5.83 -0.04 -16.51
CA THR A 224 -6.50 0.86 -15.56
C THR A 224 -7.94 1.14 -15.99
N GLN A 225 -8.18 1.39 -17.27
CA GLN A 225 -9.53 1.61 -17.82
C GLN A 225 -10.39 0.35 -17.74
N PHE A 226 -9.84 -0.83 -18.10
CA PHE A 226 -10.57 -2.09 -17.96
C PHE A 226 -11.03 -2.34 -16.52
N ILE A 227 -10.14 -2.11 -15.55
CA ILE A 227 -10.47 -2.27 -14.12
C ILE A 227 -11.55 -1.26 -13.73
N ALA A 228 -11.42 0.03 -14.09
CA ALA A 228 -12.41 1.05 -13.78
C ALA A 228 -13.82 0.68 -14.29
N GLU A 229 -13.93 0.17 -15.52
CA GLU A 229 -15.23 -0.22 -16.10
C GLU A 229 -15.82 -1.47 -15.42
N ASN A 230 -15.00 -2.43 -15.01
CA ASN A 230 -15.49 -3.58 -14.24
C ASN A 230 -15.96 -3.17 -12.84
N LEU A 231 -15.25 -2.23 -12.19
CA LEU A 231 -15.58 -1.78 -10.83
C LEU A 231 -16.85 -0.94 -10.74
N ARG A 232 -17.40 -0.42 -11.85
CA ARG A 232 -18.75 0.18 -11.87
C ARG A 232 -19.83 -0.82 -11.40
N LYS A 233 -19.61 -2.11 -11.64
CA LYS A 233 -20.50 -3.22 -11.27
C LYS A 233 -20.20 -3.79 -9.89
N ALA A 234 -19.23 -3.22 -9.15
CA ALA A 234 -18.90 -3.71 -7.83
C ALA A 234 -20.10 -3.57 -6.87
N PRO A 235 -20.24 -4.48 -5.88
CA PRO A 235 -21.24 -4.37 -4.84
C PRO A 235 -21.21 -3.01 -4.13
N LEU A 236 -22.38 -2.55 -3.67
CA LEU A 236 -22.50 -1.32 -2.89
C LEU A 236 -21.61 -1.38 -1.63
N GLY A 237 -21.06 -0.23 -1.23
CA GLY A 237 -20.12 -0.12 -0.13
C GLY A 237 -18.70 -0.60 -0.44
N THR A 238 -18.42 -1.15 -1.63
CA THR A 238 -17.06 -1.47 -2.06
C THR A 238 -16.20 -0.21 -2.03
N GLN A 239 -15.02 -0.29 -1.41
CA GLN A 239 -14.05 0.80 -1.39
C GLN A 239 -12.81 0.46 -2.22
N ILE A 240 -12.34 1.43 -2.98
CA ILE A 240 -11.24 1.27 -3.93
C ILE A 240 -10.21 2.34 -3.63
N LEU A 241 -9.02 1.95 -3.20
CA LEU A 241 -7.86 2.83 -3.03
C LEU A 241 -6.95 2.68 -4.26
N CYS A 242 -6.65 3.79 -4.94
CA CYS A 242 -5.76 3.79 -6.09
C CYS A 242 -4.80 5.00 -6.10
N PHE A 243 -3.72 4.91 -6.87
CA PHE A 243 -2.69 5.94 -6.96
C PHE A 243 -2.76 6.77 -8.25
N ASP A 244 -3.34 6.18 -9.29
CA ASP A 244 -3.77 6.86 -10.51
C ASP A 244 -5.30 6.84 -10.52
N ASP A 245 -5.91 8.03 -10.49
CA ASP A 245 -7.35 8.23 -10.28
C ASP A 245 -8.16 7.47 -11.34
N LEU A 246 -9.00 6.53 -10.91
CA LEU A 246 -9.84 5.71 -11.79
C LEU A 246 -10.97 6.52 -12.39
N TYR A 247 -11.48 7.51 -11.66
CA TYR A 247 -12.59 8.36 -12.06
C TYR A 247 -12.18 9.82 -11.86
N PRO A 248 -11.35 10.38 -12.76
CA PRO A 248 -10.78 11.72 -12.62
C PRO A 248 -11.82 12.78 -12.27
N HIS A 249 -11.77 13.31 -11.03
CA HIS A 249 -12.81 14.19 -10.51
C HIS A 249 -12.33 15.59 -10.10
N GLY A 250 -11.01 15.82 -10.09
CA GLY A 250 -10.40 17.12 -9.80
C GLY A 250 -10.53 18.19 -10.89
N ARG A 251 -11.14 17.89 -12.05
CA ARG A 251 -11.25 18.83 -13.18
C ARG A 251 -12.67 19.34 -13.33
N THR A 252 -12.83 20.62 -13.70
CA THR A 252 -14.15 21.27 -13.90
C THR A 252 -15.09 20.51 -14.83
N LEU A 253 -14.56 19.88 -15.89
CA LEU A 253 -15.34 19.14 -16.88
C LEU A 253 -15.49 17.64 -16.56
N ALA A 254 -14.95 17.15 -15.44
CA ALA A 254 -14.96 15.73 -15.08
C ALA A 254 -16.38 15.15 -15.05
N LYS A 255 -17.27 15.79 -14.28
CA LYS A 255 -18.67 15.37 -14.13
C LYS A 255 -19.46 15.40 -15.44
N ILE A 256 -19.09 16.27 -16.37
CA ILE A 256 -19.75 16.33 -17.68
C ILE A 256 -19.28 15.17 -18.58
N ARG A 257 -18.02 14.77 -18.46
CA ARG A 257 -17.42 13.71 -19.28
C ARG A 257 -17.81 12.30 -18.82
N ASP A 258 -17.99 12.12 -17.52
CA ASP A 258 -18.38 10.85 -16.92
C ASP A 258 -19.39 11.09 -15.79
N PRO A 259 -20.64 11.49 -16.12
CA PRO A 259 -21.66 11.75 -15.10
C PRO A 259 -21.97 10.50 -14.29
N GLU A 260 -21.94 9.33 -14.91
CA GLU A 260 -22.23 8.05 -14.28
C GLU A 260 -21.25 7.75 -13.13
N ALA A 261 -19.95 8.00 -13.28
CA ALA A 261 -19.01 7.79 -12.17
C ALA A 261 -19.36 8.65 -10.93
N PHE A 262 -19.82 9.88 -11.12
CA PHE A 262 -20.26 10.75 -10.02
C PHE A 262 -21.56 10.29 -9.38
N GLU A 263 -22.42 9.59 -10.13
CA GLU A 263 -23.62 8.96 -9.60
C GLU A 263 -23.26 7.71 -8.80
N LEU A 264 -22.38 6.86 -9.33
CA LEU A 264 -22.03 5.56 -8.74
C LEU A 264 -21.06 5.64 -7.55
N PHE A 265 -20.18 6.65 -7.51
CA PHE A 265 -19.09 6.72 -6.53
C PHE A 265 -19.10 7.99 -5.68
N GLU A 266 -18.77 7.83 -4.41
CA GLU A 266 -18.20 8.90 -3.58
C GLU A 266 -16.68 8.90 -3.79
N MET A 267 -16.09 10.04 -4.13
CA MET A 267 -14.68 10.16 -4.49
C MET A 267 -13.99 11.12 -3.52
N ARG A 268 -12.88 10.69 -2.92
CA ARG A 268 -12.11 11.45 -1.94
C ARG A 268 -10.62 11.41 -2.27
N ASP A 269 -9.99 12.56 -2.19
CA ASP A 269 -8.55 12.75 -2.41
C ASP A 269 -7.80 12.71 -1.09
N TYR A 270 -6.61 12.10 -1.13
CA TYR A 270 -5.71 12.00 0.00
C TYR A 270 -4.28 12.28 -0.45
N VAL A 271 -3.41 12.59 0.51
CA VAL A 271 -1.97 12.68 0.31
C VAL A 271 -1.25 11.79 1.30
N TRP A 272 -0.36 10.93 0.82
CA TRP A 272 0.47 10.09 1.69
C TRP A 272 1.58 10.91 2.35
N GLN A 273 1.96 10.52 3.57
CA GLN A 273 3.04 11.16 4.33
C GLN A 273 4.40 10.88 3.68
N LYS A 274 5.40 11.73 3.92
CA LYS A 274 6.80 11.40 3.58
C LYS A 274 7.19 10.03 4.14
N GLU A 275 8.06 9.31 3.44
CA GLU A 275 8.51 7.96 3.82
C GLU A 275 7.33 6.96 3.99
N SER A 276 6.30 7.06 3.15
CA SER A 276 5.16 6.11 3.11
C SER A 276 5.33 5.01 2.04
N VAL A 277 6.25 5.21 1.10
CA VAL A 277 6.39 4.39 -0.11
C VAL A 277 7.86 4.13 -0.41
N GLU A 278 8.19 2.99 -1.03
CA GLU A 278 9.60 2.62 -1.22
C GLU A 278 10.30 3.34 -2.39
N TRP A 279 9.56 4.00 -3.29
CA TRP A 279 10.12 4.59 -4.51
C TRP A 279 10.52 6.06 -4.38
N CYS A 280 10.01 6.77 -3.37
CA CYS A 280 10.43 8.12 -3.05
C CYS A 280 10.13 8.48 -1.59
N GLY A 281 10.92 9.39 -1.02
CA GLY A 281 10.68 9.94 0.32
C GLY A 281 9.66 11.09 0.36
N ALA A 282 9.13 11.50 -0.80
CA ALA A 282 8.22 12.62 -0.93
C ALA A 282 6.75 12.23 -0.71
N GLU A 283 5.93 13.24 -0.46
CA GLU A 283 4.46 13.10 -0.46
C GLU A 283 3.93 12.94 -1.89
N GLY A 284 2.70 12.44 -2.00
CA GLY A 284 1.98 12.38 -3.27
C GLY A 284 0.53 11.93 -3.12
N PRO A 285 -0.26 12.03 -4.20
CA PRO A 285 -1.70 11.88 -4.15
C PRO A 285 -2.15 10.43 -4.29
N PHE A 286 -3.15 10.03 -3.52
CA PHE A 286 -3.90 8.80 -3.74
C PHE A 286 -5.39 9.07 -3.53
N TYR A 287 -6.22 8.16 -4.02
CA TYR A 287 -7.66 8.36 -4.14
C TYR A 287 -8.39 7.20 -3.50
N VAL A 288 -9.51 7.49 -2.84
CA VAL A 288 -10.43 6.46 -2.36
C VAL A 288 -11.80 6.72 -2.97
N HIS A 289 -12.33 5.70 -3.63
CA HIS A 289 -13.68 5.70 -4.18
C HIS A 289 -14.54 4.71 -3.40
N THR A 290 -15.74 5.12 -3.01
CA THR A 290 -16.73 4.25 -2.35
C THR A 290 -17.95 4.10 -3.24
N ARG A 291 -18.33 2.87 -3.56
CA ARG A 291 -19.53 2.58 -4.35
C ARG A 291 -20.79 2.90 -3.52
N LYS A 292 -21.63 3.82 -4.01
CA LYS A 292 -22.87 4.29 -3.36
C LYS A 292 -24.10 3.50 -3.77
#